data_AF-A0A9W7FR99-F1
#
_entry.id   AF-A0A9W7FR99-F1
#
_cell.length_a   1.000
_cell.length_b   1.000
_cell.length_c   1.000
_cell.angle_alpha   90.00
_cell.angle_beta   90.00
_cell.angle_gamma   90.00
#
_symmetry.space_group_name_H-M   'P 1'
#
loop_
_entity.id
_entity.type
_entity.pdbx_description
1 polymer ?
#
loop_
_entity_poly.entity_id
_entity_poly.type
_entity_poly.pdbx_seq_one_letter_code
_entity_poly.pdbx_strand_id
1 'polypeptide(L)'
;MKLISLLSSLLSLSIVSSIISVQAFNVHHAFHSRRSVQSLSLKSSSSPPSPSGSPSGGAMSPPPKPSTSTPPSTSSSSFSSSGRTTTDINHELSLGTSLTSPTPGLQTIDFGGVSTSGLSHAEAALSTAKTEYINSPTPYIQNQRIMGINDDVVAAVGREVGSRYPPKIVEDIGEYLRANSGGMYEENGRTWTDQEKGDFERIIDEIYEESGDITEAFAKTFHLGTTLMSPSKRRSIWAIYVWCRRTDEIVDAPRSNLPGEKTMLQDLSEWSHRLERLWSNGEVVDPLDVALLHARINYPELGIEPFEDMIKGMLMDIPDLGQDRYSTFQELHLYCYRVAGTVGLMSTPIFGTAEEWGWEEAKEPALSLGVAFQLTNILRDVGEDADRGRVYLPKEDMDRFGVTEEQIFEKVLDQNYVDMMKFQIERARGYYVKARRGVR
;
A
#
# COMPACT_ATOMS: atom_id res chain seq x y z
N MET A 1 -23.88 -6.55 7.86
CA MET A 1 -24.68 -6.40 6.61
C MET A 1 -24.40 -5.14 5.78
N LYS A 2 -24.93 -3.92 6.05
CA LYS A 2 -24.67 -2.75 5.16
C LYS A 2 -23.25 -2.16 5.26
N LEU A 3 -22.59 -2.31 6.41
CA LEU A 3 -21.33 -1.64 6.74
C LEU A 3 -20.11 -2.18 5.99
N ILE A 4 -20.03 -3.49 5.78
CA ILE A 4 -18.88 -4.14 5.11
C ILE A 4 -19.06 -4.10 3.59
N SER A 5 -20.29 -4.13 3.07
CA SER A 5 -20.58 -3.80 1.67
C SER A 5 -20.28 -2.32 1.38
N LEU A 6 -20.55 -1.42 2.34
CA LEU A 6 -20.17 -0.02 2.26
C LEU A 6 -18.64 0.15 2.39
N LEU A 7 -17.94 -0.59 3.26
CA LEU A 7 -16.48 -0.58 3.35
C LEU A 7 -15.80 -1.20 2.13
N SER A 8 -16.35 -2.25 1.54
CA SER A 8 -15.87 -2.82 0.28
C SER A 8 -16.12 -1.87 -0.88
N SER A 9 -17.28 -1.19 -0.92
CA SER A 9 -17.60 -0.17 -1.92
C SER A 9 -16.82 1.12 -1.70
N LEU A 10 -16.56 1.53 -0.45
CA LEU A 10 -15.76 2.70 -0.10
C LEU A 10 -14.28 2.39 -0.26
N LEU A 11 -13.74 1.24 0.12
CA LEU A 11 -12.35 0.89 -0.18
C LEU A 11 -12.13 0.74 -1.70
N SER A 12 -13.09 0.18 -2.45
CA SER A 12 -12.97 0.13 -3.92
C SER A 12 -13.19 1.49 -4.60
N LEU A 13 -14.09 2.35 -4.12
CA LEU A 13 -14.30 3.71 -4.65
C LEU A 13 -13.28 4.73 -4.16
N SER A 14 -12.69 4.51 -3.00
CA SER A 14 -11.80 5.47 -2.36
C SER A 14 -10.33 5.08 -2.54
N ILE A 15 -10.01 3.86 -2.98
CA ILE A 15 -8.82 3.63 -3.80
C ILE A 15 -8.97 4.49 -5.07
N VAL A 16 -10.07 4.39 -5.81
CA VAL A 16 -10.31 5.22 -7.01
C VAL A 16 -10.32 6.75 -6.72
N SER A 17 -10.74 7.20 -5.53
CA SER A 17 -10.83 8.63 -5.19
C SER A 17 -9.62 9.22 -4.46
N SER A 18 -8.87 8.45 -3.66
CA SER A 18 -7.55 8.89 -3.17
C SER A 18 -6.52 8.98 -4.29
N ILE A 19 -6.74 8.24 -5.39
CA ILE A 19 -5.96 8.23 -6.62
C ILE A 19 -6.18 9.51 -7.48
N ILE A 20 -7.18 10.35 -7.22
CA ILE A 20 -7.33 11.65 -7.93
C ILE A 20 -6.57 12.81 -7.23
N SER A 21 -6.14 12.65 -5.98
CA SER A 21 -5.62 13.80 -5.19
C SER A 21 -4.10 13.84 -4.97
N VAL A 22 -3.29 12.93 -5.54
CA VAL A 22 -1.83 12.97 -5.31
C VAL A 22 -0.96 13.16 -6.58
N GLN A 23 -1.45 13.02 -7.81
CA GLN A 23 -0.57 13.23 -8.99
C GLN A 23 -1.18 13.86 -10.25
N ALA A 24 -2.05 14.87 -10.09
CA ALA A 24 -2.37 15.74 -11.23
C ALA A 24 -2.69 17.17 -10.78
N PHE A 25 -1.69 17.90 -10.27
CA PHE A 25 -1.49 19.34 -10.50
C PHE A 25 -0.28 19.86 -9.69
N ASN A 26 0.62 20.61 -10.36
CA ASN A 26 1.57 21.59 -9.80
C ASN A 26 3.00 21.22 -9.34
N VAL A 27 3.80 20.46 -10.10
CA VAL A 27 5.28 20.63 -9.98
C VAL A 27 6.04 20.81 -11.31
N HIS A 28 5.57 20.33 -12.46
CA HIS A 28 6.42 20.34 -13.67
C HIS A 28 6.32 21.57 -14.61
N HIS A 29 5.57 22.63 -14.24
CA HIS A 29 5.43 23.83 -15.09
C HIS A 29 5.86 25.17 -14.45
N ALA A 30 6.36 25.16 -13.21
CA ALA A 30 6.72 26.39 -12.49
C ALA A 30 8.23 26.72 -12.46
N PHE A 31 9.11 25.82 -12.91
CA PHE A 31 10.57 26.00 -12.79
C PHE A 31 11.28 26.58 -14.03
N HIS A 32 10.56 26.93 -15.11
CA HIS A 32 11.13 27.61 -16.28
C HIS A 32 10.53 28.97 -16.62
N SER A 33 9.67 29.54 -15.76
CA SER A 33 9.05 30.85 -16.01
C SER A 33 9.37 31.95 -14.98
N ARG A 34 10.29 31.73 -14.02
CA ARG A 34 10.65 32.75 -13.00
C ARG A 34 12.15 32.99 -12.83
N ARG A 35 12.89 33.03 -13.94
CA ARG A 35 14.22 33.67 -14.02
C ARG A 35 14.32 34.52 -15.29
N SER A 36 13.50 35.56 -15.34
CA SER A 36 13.69 36.68 -16.26
C SER A 36 12.69 37.74 -15.85
N VAL A 37 13.18 38.97 -15.61
CA VAL A 37 12.44 40.20 -15.26
C VAL A 37 12.54 40.58 -13.78
N GLN A 38 13.71 41.10 -13.39
CA GLN A 38 13.88 42.43 -12.78
C GLN A 38 15.34 42.62 -12.34
N SER A 39 16.12 43.32 -13.16
CA SER A 39 16.93 44.49 -12.77
C SER A 39 17.98 44.71 -13.85
N LEU A 40 17.86 45.84 -14.54
CA LEU A 40 18.94 46.74 -14.98
C LEU A 40 18.37 47.63 -16.10
N SER A 41 17.77 48.74 -15.67
CA SER A 41 17.75 49.97 -16.47
C SER A 41 19.00 50.76 -16.09
N LEU A 42 19.82 51.14 -17.08
CA LEU A 42 20.37 52.50 -17.25
C LEU A 42 21.34 52.54 -18.45
N LYS A 43 20.92 53.31 -19.49
CA LYS A 43 21.71 54.15 -20.44
C LYS A 43 22.69 53.42 -21.39
N SER A 44 22.88 53.78 -22.67
CA SER A 44 22.37 54.85 -23.55
C SER A 44 22.90 54.63 -24.99
N SER A 45 22.09 55.04 -25.99
CA SER A 45 22.45 55.59 -27.32
C SER A 45 23.36 54.82 -28.31
N SER A 46 22.80 54.40 -29.45
CA SER A 46 22.93 55.08 -30.77
C SER A 46 22.24 54.29 -31.90
N SER A 47 21.36 54.97 -32.64
CA SER A 47 20.63 54.52 -33.85
C SER A 47 21.42 54.89 -35.15
N PRO A 48 20.91 54.81 -36.42
CA PRO A 48 20.04 53.87 -37.19
C PRO A 48 20.59 53.64 -38.67
N PRO A 49 19.82 53.40 -39.78
CA PRO A 49 18.85 52.33 -40.13
C PRO A 49 18.88 51.76 -41.61
N SER A 50 17.95 50.82 -41.90
CA SER A 50 17.10 50.64 -43.13
C SER A 50 17.52 49.64 -44.26
N PRO A 51 16.61 49.20 -45.18
CA PRO A 51 15.37 48.40 -44.99
C PRO A 51 15.09 47.38 -46.16
N SER A 52 13.84 46.87 -46.26
CA SER A 52 13.13 46.17 -47.39
C SER A 52 13.04 44.63 -47.31
N GLY A 53 11.95 43.94 -47.68
CA GLY A 53 10.67 44.30 -48.33
C GLY A 53 9.68 43.11 -48.27
N SER A 54 8.40 43.39 -48.57
CA SER A 54 7.22 42.50 -48.45
C SER A 54 6.87 41.74 -49.77
N PRO A 55 5.62 41.28 -50.08
CA PRO A 55 5.22 39.86 -50.14
C PRO A 55 4.54 39.41 -51.46
N SER A 56 4.18 38.13 -51.61
CA SER A 56 3.18 37.60 -52.58
C SER A 56 2.90 36.11 -52.27
N GLY A 57 1.73 35.49 -52.37
CA GLY A 57 0.44 35.79 -53.00
C GLY A 57 -0.09 34.55 -53.76
N GLY A 58 -1.37 34.16 -53.57
CA GLY A 58 -2.16 33.19 -54.39
C GLY A 58 -2.49 31.86 -53.68
N ALA A 59 -3.72 31.39 -53.38
CA ALA A 59 -5.13 31.52 -53.79
C ALA A 59 -5.67 30.31 -54.61
N MET A 60 -6.68 29.61 -54.01
CA MET A 60 -7.88 28.91 -54.60
C MET A 60 -7.67 27.74 -55.61
N SER A 61 -8.50 26.70 -55.80
CA SER A 61 -9.69 26.04 -55.19
C SER A 61 -10.00 24.74 -56.03
N PRO A 62 -10.98 23.86 -55.70
CA PRO A 62 -11.10 22.42 -56.09
C PRO A 62 -12.18 22.15 -57.20
N PRO A 63 -12.89 20.97 -57.28
CA PRO A 63 -12.58 19.54 -57.56
C PRO A 63 -13.20 19.05 -58.92
N PRO A 64 -13.32 17.72 -59.22
CA PRO A 64 -14.67 17.12 -59.36
C PRO A 64 -14.83 15.58 -59.08
N LYS A 65 -16.10 15.13 -59.01
CA LYS A 65 -16.69 13.75 -59.08
C LYS A 65 -17.71 13.74 -60.26
N PRO A 66 -18.51 12.69 -60.60
CA PRO A 66 -18.47 11.21 -60.43
C PRO A 66 -18.80 10.40 -61.74
N SER A 67 -18.75 9.05 -61.75
CA SER A 67 -19.59 8.18 -62.63
C SER A 67 -19.66 6.70 -62.20
N THR A 68 -20.71 6.01 -62.67
CA THR A 68 -21.44 4.82 -62.17
C THR A 68 -21.21 3.50 -62.95
N SER A 69 -21.29 2.32 -62.31
CA SER A 69 -21.90 1.06 -62.85
C SER A 69 -21.91 -0.13 -61.85
N THR A 70 -22.98 -0.94 -61.85
CA THR A 70 -23.46 -1.99 -60.90
C THR A 70 -23.27 -3.46 -61.45
N PRO A 71 -23.74 -4.58 -60.80
CA PRO A 71 -23.09 -5.49 -59.80
C PRO A 71 -22.90 -6.97 -60.34
N PRO A 72 -22.62 -8.05 -59.55
CA PRO A 72 -23.59 -8.71 -58.61
C PRO A 72 -23.05 -9.37 -57.30
N SER A 73 -23.98 -9.59 -56.33
CA SER A 73 -24.10 -10.68 -55.31
C SER A 73 -22.97 -10.89 -54.27
N THR A 74 -23.11 -11.10 -52.96
CA THR A 74 -24.11 -11.53 -51.94
C THR A 74 -23.44 -11.15 -50.59
N SER A 75 -24.06 -10.64 -49.52
CA SER A 75 -24.99 -11.30 -48.61
C SER A 75 -25.39 -10.30 -47.49
N SER A 76 -26.61 -10.46 -47.00
CA SER A 76 -27.25 -9.82 -45.84
C SER A 76 -26.39 -9.85 -44.57
N SER A 77 -26.39 -8.86 -43.67
CA SER A 77 -27.56 -8.45 -42.91
C SER A 77 -27.25 -7.24 -42.02
N SER A 78 -28.31 -6.50 -41.73
CA SER A 78 -28.45 -5.26 -40.97
C SER A 78 -28.05 -5.34 -39.50
N PHE A 79 -27.37 -4.29 -39.03
CA PHE A 79 -27.29 -3.93 -37.62
C PHE A 79 -28.69 -3.67 -37.05
N SER A 80 -29.04 -4.36 -35.97
CA SER A 80 -30.19 -4.11 -35.12
C SER A 80 -29.72 -4.10 -33.68
N SER A 81 -29.80 -2.92 -33.04
CA SER A 81 -29.64 -2.75 -31.60
C SER A 81 -30.77 -3.47 -30.85
N SER A 82 -30.43 -4.43 -30.00
CA SER A 82 -31.34 -4.91 -28.96
C SER A 82 -30.57 -5.03 -27.65
N GLY A 83 -31.03 -4.30 -26.63
CA GLY A 83 -30.59 -4.48 -25.26
C GLY A 83 -31.15 -5.78 -24.70
N ARG A 84 -30.40 -6.39 -23.77
CA ARG A 84 -30.69 -7.71 -23.19
C ARG A 84 -32.05 -7.75 -22.51
N THR A 85 -32.76 -8.87 -22.64
CA THR A 85 -34.07 -9.05 -22.01
C THR A 85 -33.92 -9.59 -20.58
N THR A 86 -34.92 -9.33 -19.72
CA THR A 86 -34.95 -9.82 -18.34
C THR A 86 -34.92 -11.35 -18.25
N THR A 87 -35.37 -12.05 -19.29
CA THR A 87 -35.30 -13.51 -19.40
C THR A 87 -33.86 -14.00 -19.64
N ASP A 88 -33.05 -13.25 -20.39
CA ASP A 88 -31.62 -13.57 -20.59
C ASP A 88 -30.82 -13.39 -19.31
N ILE A 89 -31.11 -12.32 -18.54
CA ILE A 89 -30.47 -12.05 -17.25
C ILE A 89 -30.88 -13.10 -16.21
N ASN A 90 -32.16 -13.49 -16.18
CA ASN A 90 -32.63 -14.52 -15.25
C ASN A 90 -32.19 -15.94 -15.66
N HIS A 91 -32.01 -16.21 -16.95
CA HIS A 91 -31.41 -17.45 -17.43
C HIS A 91 -29.93 -17.54 -17.01
N GLU A 92 -29.14 -16.47 -17.14
CA GLU A 92 -27.75 -16.39 -16.64
C GLU A 92 -27.66 -16.53 -15.10
N LEU A 93 -28.57 -15.90 -14.36
CA LEU A 93 -28.66 -16.07 -12.89
C LEU A 93 -29.12 -17.48 -12.49
N SER A 94 -29.98 -18.12 -13.30
CA SER A 94 -30.46 -19.51 -13.08
C SER A 94 -29.46 -20.58 -13.54
N LEU A 95 -28.53 -20.22 -14.44
CA LEU A 95 -27.44 -21.07 -14.90
C LEU A 95 -26.24 -21.07 -13.94
N GLY A 96 -26.31 -20.30 -12.84
CA GLY A 96 -25.49 -20.47 -11.64
C GLY A 96 -24.08 -20.96 -11.94
N THR A 97 -23.39 -20.30 -12.86
CA THR A 97 -22.06 -20.73 -13.28
C THR A 97 -21.13 -20.28 -12.18
N SER A 98 -20.97 -21.18 -11.22
CA SER A 98 -19.93 -21.15 -10.20
C SER A 98 -18.62 -20.72 -10.88
N LEU A 99 -18.02 -19.62 -10.41
CA LEU A 99 -16.65 -19.21 -10.75
C LEU A 99 -15.61 -20.18 -10.13
N THR A 100 -15.89 -21.47 -10.23
CA THR A 100 -15.05 -22.61 -9.92
C THR A 100 -14.88 -23.41 -11.20
N SER A 101 -14.28 -22.81 -12.22
CA SER A 101 -13.51 -23.56 -13.20
C SER A 101 -12.41 -22.67 -13.77
N PRO A 102 -11.22 -23.24 -13.96
CA PRO A 102 -9.99 -22.48 -14.08
C PRO A 102 -10.02 -21.75 -15.42
N THR A 103 -9.75 -20.45 -15.41
CA THR A 103 -9.01 -19.88 -16.54
C THR A 103 -7.78 -20.79 -16.70
N PRO A 104 -7.51 -21.37 -17.87
CA PRO A 104 -6.27 -22.11 -18.07
C PRO A 104 -5.10 -21.21 -17.67
N GLY A 105 -4.47 -21.53 -16.53
CA GLY A 105 -3.38 -20.75 -15.93
C GLY A 105 -3.69 -19.96 -14.64
N LEU A 106 -4.93 -19.81 -14.15
CA LEU A 106 -5.17 -19.28 -12.80
C LEU A 106 -5.20 -20.45 -11.80
N GLN A 107 -4.02 -20.86 -11.32
CA GLN A 107 -3.93 -21.76 -10.17
C GLN A 107 -4.48 -21.07 -8.93
N THR A 108 -5.41 -21.74 -8.23
CA THR A 108 -5.72 -21.41 -6.85
C THR A 108 -4.50 -21.79 -6.02
N ILE A 109 -3.66 -20.80 -5.67
CA ILE A 109 -2.54 -21.06 -4.78
C ILE A 109 -3.13 -21.35 -3.40
N ASP A 110 -2.90 -22.57 -2.95
CA ASP A 110 -3.12 -22.97 -1.56
C ASP A 110 -2.14 -22.18 -0.69
N PHE A 111 -2.65 -21.39 0.25
CA PHE A 111 -1.80 -20.67 1.21
C PHE A 111 -1.00 -21.65 2.10
N GLY A 112 -1.40 -22.93 2.18
CA GLY A 112 -0.61 -24.00 2.81
C GLY A 112 0.52 -24.57 1.94
N GLY A 113 0.61 -24.21 0.66
CA GLY A 113 1.59 -24.70 -0.31
C GLY A 113 2.75 -23.74 -0.61
N VAL A 114 2.82 -22.58 0.05
CA VAL A 114 3.99 -21.70 -0.05
C VAL A 114 5.16 -22.42 0.62
N SER A 115 6.04 -23.00 -0.20
CA SER A 115 7.25 -23.67 0.31
C SER A 115 8.17 -22.64 0.95
N THR A 116 8.21 -22.61 2.29
CA THR A 116 9.21 -21.87 3.07
C THR A 116 10.54 -22.65 3.17
N SER A 117 10.84 -23.51 2.18
CA SER A 117 11.99 -24.40 2.22
C SER A 117 13.29 -23.62 2.05
N GLY A 118 13.88 -23.20 3.17
CA GLY A 118 15.14 -22.46 3.26
C GLY A 118 14.95 -20.96 3.42
N LEU A 119 15.76 -20.34 4.29
CA LEU A 119 15.85 -18.88 4.40
C LEU A 119 16.30 -18.31 3.04
N SER A 120 15.61 -17.30 2.53
CA SER A 120 16.09 -16.55 1.37
C SER A 120 17.42 -15.85 1.70
N HIS A 121 18.16 -15.41 0.67
CA HIS A 121 19.38 -14.63 0.90
C HIS A 121 19.11 -13.37 1.75
N ALA A 122 18.00 -12.68 1.48
CA ALA A 122 17.59 -11.50 2.24
C ALA A 122 17.20 -11.84 3.68
N GLU A 123 16.52 -12.96 3.91
CA GLU A 123 16.15 -13.42 5.26
C GLU A 123 17.39 -13.85 6.07
N ALA A 124 18.37 -14.50 5.44
CA ALA A 124 19.65 -14.82 6.06
C ALA A 124 20.47 -13.55 6.39
N ALA A 125 20.42 -12.54 5.51
CA ALA A 125 21.03 -11.23 5.76
C ALA A 125 20.38 -10.52 6.96
N LEU A 126 19.04 -10.53 7.06
CA LEU A 126 18.33 -9.98 8.22
C LEU A 126 18.73 -10.70 9.51
N SER A 127 18.82 -12.03 9.50
CA SER A 127 19.23 -12.81 10.68
C SER A 127 20.64 -12.42 11.16
N THR A 128 21.57 -12.26 10.22
CA THR A 128 22.94 -11.81 10.51
C THR A 128 22.95 -10.38 11.06
N ALA A 129 22.32 -9.44 10.36
CA ALA A 129 22.28 -8.04 10.74
C ALA A 129 21.56 -7.80 12.08
N LYS A 130 20.51 -8.58 12.38
CA LYS A 130 19.84 -8.58 13.68
C LYS A 130 20.77 -9.08 14.80
N THR A 131 21.55 -10.14 14.54
CA THR A 131 22.54 -10.63 15.52
C THR A 131 23.61 -9.57 15.80
N GLU A 132 24.08 -8.87 14.77
CA GLU A 132 25.02 -7.75 14.93
C GLU A 132 24.39 -6.59 15.72
N TYR A 133 23.15 -6.22 15.40
CA TYR A 133 22.41 -5.19 16.12
C TYR A 133 22.25 -5.52 17.62
N ILE A 134 21.88 -6.76 17.95
CA ILE A 134 21.72 -7.20 19.34
C ILE A 134 23.06 -7.12 20.10
N ASN A 135 24.16 -7.52 19.47
CA ASN A 135 25.49 -7.52 20.10
C ASN A 135 26.14 -6.12 20.17
N SER A 136 25.66 -5.18 19.36
CA SER A 136 26.18 -3.81 19.28
C SER A 136 25.04 -2.86 18.97
N PRO A 137 24.13 -2.64 19.95
CA PRO A 137 23.00 -1.76 19.74
C PRO A 137 23.53 -0.37 19.43
N THR A 138 23.11 0.19 18.30
CA THR A 138 23.41 1.59 18.01
C THR A 138 22.65 2.42 19.04
N PRO A 139 23.31 3.35 19.78
CA PRO A 139 22.62 4.14 20.78
C PRO A 139 21.40 4.83 20.16
N TYR A 140 20.23 4.64 20.78
CA TYR A 140 19.02 5.37 20.41
C TYR A 140 19.30 6.87 20.59
N ILE A 141 19.46 7.61 19.50
CA ILE A 141 19.63 9.06 19.58
C ILE A 141 18.25 9.64 19.85
N GLN A 142 18.01 9.99 21.11
CA GLN A 142 16.74 10.48 21.66
C GLN A 142 16.19 11.76 21.00
N ASN A 143 16.97 12.40 20.12
CA ASN A 143 16.62 13.59 19.34
C ASN A 143 16.37 13.29 17.85
N GLN A 144 16.27 12.02 17.46
CA GLN A 144 15.89 11.62 16.11
C GLN A 144 14.39 11.36 16.03
N ARG A 145 13.81 11.83 14.92
CA ARG A 145 12.48 11.51 14.39
C ARG A 145 12.14 10.03 14.61
N ILE A 146 10.90 9.76 15.00
CA ILE A 146 10.42 8.38 15.22
C ILE A 146 10.62 7.55 13.95
N MET A 147 11.24 6.37 14.08
CA MET A 147 11.50 5.46 12.96
C MET A 147 10.21 5.18 12.18
N GLY A 148 10.25 5.33 10.86
CA GLY A 148 9.10 5.12 9.96
C GLY A 148 8.12 6.31 9.88
N ILE A 149 8.44 7.48 10.45
CA ILE A 149 7.64 8.71 10.32
C ILE A 149 8.43 9.75 9.52
N ASN A 150 8.05 10.02 8.27
CA ASN A 150 8.75 10.95 7.39
C ASN A 150 8.28 12.43 7.53
N ASP A 151 8.98 13.35 6.84
CA ASP A 151 8.68 14.80 6.88
C ASP A 151 7.27 15.14 6.36
N ASP A 152 6.78 14.41 5.36
CA ASP A 152 5.46 14.64 4.76
C ASP A 152 4.33 14.35 5.77
N VAL A 153 4.48 13.30 6.58
CA VAL A 153 3.55 13.00 7.68
C VAL A 153 3.56 14.10 8.71
N VAL A 154 4.74 14.55 9.13
CA VAL A 154 4.85 15.62 10.12
C VAL A 154 4.24 16.91 9.58
N ALA A 155 4.43 17.21 8.29
CA ALA A 155 3.78 18.34 7.64
C ALA A 155 2.24 18.18 7.58
N ALA A 156 1.74 16.98 7.29
CA ALA A 156 0.30 16.71 7.22
C ALA A 156 -0.38 16.72 8.60
N VAL A 157 0.26 16.16 9.62
CA VAL A 157 -0.18 16.15 11.03
C VAL A 157 0.00 17.53 11.68
N GLY A 158 0.93 18.35 11.16
CA GLY A 158 1.20 19.71 11.59
C GLY A 158 2.05 19.83 12.86
N ARG A 159 2.63 18.73 13.35
CA ARG A 159 3.48 18.65 14.54
C ARG A 159 4.39 17.42 14.51
N GLU A 160 5.46 17.45 15.29
CA GLU A 160 6.36 16.31 15.45
C GLU A 160 5.67 15.18 16.25
N VAL A 161 5.56 14.01 15.63
CA VAL A 161 4.90 12.83 16.23
C VAL A 161 5.68 12.32 17.44
N GLY A 162 4.97 11.96 18.51
CA GLY A 162 5.55 11.40 19.74
C GLY A 162 6.36 12.36 20.61
N SER A 163 6.67 13.57 20.13
CA SER A 163 7.42 14.60 20.87
C SER A 163 6.75 15.07 22.18
N ARG A 164 5.46 14.79 22.34
CA ARG A 164 4.64 15.17 23.52
C ARG A 164 4.94 14.33 24.76
N TYR A 165 5.59 13.18 24.61
CA TYR A 165 5.68 12.16 25.65
C TYR A 165 7.13 11.91 26.05
N PRO A 166 7.57 12.29 27.27
CA PRO A 166 8.92 12.02 27.74
C PRO A 166 9.21 10.51 27.74
N PRO A 167 10.41 10.04 27.37
CA PRO A 167 10.68 8.59 27.27
C PRO A 167 10.38 7.80 28.56
N LYS A 168 10.56 8.43 29.73
CA LYS A 168 10.17 7.81 31.01
C LYS A 168 8.66 7.58 31.14
N ILE A 169 7.81 8.47 30.59
CA ILE A 169 6.35 8.26 30.61
C ILE A 169 5.96 7.08 29.73
N VAL A 170 6.62 6.91 28.57
CA VAL A 170 6.39 5.80 27.65
C VAL A 170 6.75 4.47 28.31
N GLU A 171 7.91 4.41 28.97
CA GLU A 171 8.35 3.24 29.74
C GLU A 171 7.38 2.90 30.88
N ASP A 172 6.98 3.91 31.66
CA ASP A 172 6.07 3.74 32.80
C ASP A 172 4.67 3.26 32.34
N ILE A 173 4.16 3.77 31.21
CA ILE A 173 2.91 3.28 30.61
C ILE A 173 3.08 1.83 30.13
N GLY A 174 4.22 1.48 29.54
CA GLY A 174 4.51 0.10 29.16
C GLY A 174 4.47 -0.86 30.36
N GLU A 175 5.10 -0.48 31.47
CA GLU A 175 5.02 -1.23 32.74
C GLU A 175 3.58 -1.34 33.26
N TYR A 176 2.83 -0.24 33.23
CA TYR A 176 1.42 -0.21 33.62
C TYR A 176 0.58 -1.17 32.76
N LEU A 177 0.75 -1.17 31.44
CA LEU A 177 0.04 -2.07 30.53
C LEU A 177 0.35 -3.54 30.83
N ARG A 178 1.61 -3.90 31.06
CA ARG A 178 2.00 -5.27 31.43
C ARG A 178 1.34 -5.73 32.72
N ALA A 179 1.33 -4.88 33.75
CA ALA A 179 0.65 -5.15 35.02
C ALA A 179 -0.87 -5.34 34.89
N ASN A 180 -1.50 -4.82 33.82
CA ASN A 180 -2.93 -4.97 33.56
C ASN A 180 -3.23 -5.95 32.42
N SER A 181 -2.25 -6.75 32.00
CA SER A 181 -2.35 -7.62 30.83
C SER A 181 -3.05 -8.97 31.06
N GLY A 182 -3.54 -9.22 32.29
CA GLY A 182 -4.15 -10.50 32.65
C GLY A 182 -3.18 -11.68 32.67
N GLY A 183 -1.90 -11.43 32.98
CA GLY A 183 -0.84 -12.45 33.00
C GLY A 183 -0.24 -12.76 31.62
N MET A 184 -0.50 -11.93 30.60
CA MET A 184 0.12 -12.07 29.27
C MET A 184 1.62 -11.78 29.30
N TYR A 185 2.07 -10.89 30.19
CA TYR A 185 3.46 -10.47 30.34
C TYR A 185 3.93 -10.60 31.79
N GLU A 186 5.24 -10.73 31.99
CA GLU A 186 5.84 -10.70 33.33
C GLU A 186 5.66 -9.34 34.00
N GLU A 187 5.26 -9.36 35.27
CA GLU A 187 5.02 -8.16 36.08
C GLU A 187 6.25 -7.84 36.95
N ASN A 188 6.59 -6.55 37.06
CA ASN A 188 7.71 -6.09 37.90
C ASN A 188 7.32 -5.78 39.35
N GLY A 189 6.05 -6.00 39.73
CA GLY A 189 5.51 -5.74 41.07
C GLY A 189 5.39 -4.27 41.46
N ARG A 190 5.62 -3.33 40.54
CA ARG A 190 5.42 -1.90 40.78
C ARG A 190 3.93 -1.60 40.93
N THR A 191 3.59 -0.74 41.89
CA THR A 191 2.22 -0.26 42.09
C THR A 191 2.10 1.21 41.70
N TRP A 192 0.91 1.58 41.22
CA TRP A 192 0.61 2.91 40.70
C TRP A 192 -0.50 3.55 41.51
N THR A 193 -0.36 4.84 41.79
CA THR A 193 -1.42 5.66 42.40
C THR A 193 -2.60 5.81 41.45
N ASP A 194 -3.79 6.10 41.96
CA ASP A 194 -4.98 6.29 41.10
C ASP A 194 -4.86 7.51 40.18
N GLN A 195 -4.08 8.52 40.58
CA GLN A 195 -3.76 9.66 39.74
C GLN A 195 -2.89 9.23 38.55
N GLU A 196 -1.82 8.47 38.78
CA GLU A 196 -0.95 7.95 37.70
C GLU A 196 -1.74 7.08 36.72
N LYS A 197 -2.60 6.18 37.22
CA LYS A 197 -3.46 5.37 36.36
C LYS A 197 -4.35 6.25 35.47
N GLY A 198 -5.00 7.25 36.07
CA GLY A 198 -5.84 8.19 35.33
C GLY A 198 -5.07 8.98 34.26
N ASP A 199 -3.83 9.37 34.56
CA ASP A 199 -2.95 10.04 33.60
C ASP A 199 -2.49 9.10 32.48
N PHE A 200 -2.18 7.84 32.78
CA PHE A 200 -1.80 6.84 31.77
C PHE A 200 -2.93 6.54 30.81
N GLU A 201 -4.16 6.33 31.30
CA GLU A 201 -5.33 6.11 30.44
C GLU A 201 -5.58 7.29 29.51
N ARG A 202 -5.49 8.53 30.04
CA ARG A 202 -5.61 9.75 29.22
C ARG A 202 -4.52 9.83 28.15
N ILE A 203 -3.27 9.51 28.49
CA ILE A 203 -2.15 9.54 27.54
C ILE A 203 -2.32 8.45 26.47
N ILE A 204 -2.77 7.24 26.84
CA ILE A 204 -3.07 6.17 25.88
C ILE A 204 -4.14 6.63 24.89
N ASP A 205 -5.19 7.32 25.36
CA ASP A 205 -6.20 7.92 24.48
C ASP A 205 -5.58 8.95 23.52
N GLU A 206 -4.73 9.86 24.01
CA GLU A 206 -4.04 10.87 23.19
C GLU A 206 -3.09 10.25 22.14
N ILE A 207 -2.45 9.13 22.47
CA ILE A 207 -1.61 8.34 21.56
C ILE A 207 -2.46 7.70 20.45
N TYR A 208 -3.65 7.20 20.77
CA TYR A 208 -4.55 6.67 19.74
C TYR A 208 -5.07 7.77 18.81
N GLU A 209 -5.39 8.96 19.33
CA GLU A 209 -5.75 10.09 18.48
C GLU A 209 -4.59 10.50 17.56
N GLU A 210 -3.35 10.49 18.06
CA GLU A 210 -2.17 10.70 17.21
C GLU A 210 -2.01 9.60 16.15
N SER A 211 -2.32 8.35 16.49
CA SER A 211 -2.36 7.25 15.51
C SER A 211 -3.44 7.46 14.45
N GLY A 212 -4.58 8.04 14.83
CA GLY A 212 -5.65 8.48 13.92
C GLY A 212 -5.19 9.58 12.97
N ASP A 213 -4.54 10.63 13.48
CA ASP A 213 -3.97 11.72 12.68
C ASP A 213 -2.96 11.20 11.64
N ILE A 214 -2.07 10.30 12.05
CA ILE A 214 -1.09 9.66 11.15
C ILE A 214 -1.81 8.82 10.10
N THR A 215 -2.83 8.05 10.50
CA THR A 215 -3.65 7.24 9.58
C THR A 215 -4.38 8.13 8.56
N GLU A 216 -4.93 9.27 8.97
CA GLU A 216 -5.57 10.23 8.09
C GLU A 216 -4.59 10.86 7.10
N ALA A 217 -3.40 11.24 7.59
CA ALA A 217 -2.35 11.82 6.77
C ALA A 217 -1.92 10.89 5.63
N PHE A 218 -1.72 9.60 5.92
CA PHE A 218 -1.29 8.62 4.93
C PHE A 218 -2.42 8.04 4.08
N ALA A 219 -3.62 7.84 4.66
CA ALA A 219 -4.72 7.17 3.97
C ALA A 219 -6.09 7.71 4.39
N LYS A 220 -6.39 8.94 3.97
CA LYS A 220 -7.68 9.65 4.16
C LYS A 220 -8.92 8.76 3.98
N THR A 221 -8.89 7.95 2.93
CA THR A 221 -9.93 6.98 2.60
C THR A 221 -10.11 5.89 3.64
N PHE A 222 -8.99 5.27 4.03
CA PHE A 222 -8.99 4.20 4.99
C PHE A 222 -9.42 4.76 6.35
N HIS A 223 -8.87 5.91 6.73
CA HIS A 223 -9.29 6.67 7.90
C HIS A 223 -10.81 6.91 7.91
N LEU A 224 -11.38 7.44 6.82
CA LEU A 224 -12.83 7.62 6.69
C LEU A 224 -13.58 6.28 6.88
N GLY A 225 -13.10 5.19 6.30
CA GLY A 225 -13.66 3.85 6.51
C GLY A 225 -13.67 3.43 7.99
N THR A 226 -12.60 3.68 8.73
CA THR A 226 -12.51 3.35 10.16
C THR A 226 -13.51 4.12 11.03
N THR A 227 -14.03 5.28 10.56
CA THR A 227 -15.09 6.03 11.27
C THR A 227 -16.41 5.26 11.39
N LEU A 228 -16.59 4.21 10.58
CA LEU A 228 -17.75 3.32 10.64
C LEU A 228 -17.64 2.27 11.75
N MET A 229 -16.45 2.08 12.34
CA MET A 229 -16.20 1.10 13.40
C MET A 229 -16.56 1.66 14.78
N SER A 230 -16.76 0.76 15.76
CA SER A 230 -16.87 1.17 17.16
C SER A 230 -15.56 1.84 17.62
N PRO A 231 -15.60 2.75 18.61
CA PRO A 231 -14.41 3.48 19.05
C PRO A 231 -13.23 2.58 19.43
N SER A 232 -13.47 1.49 20.17
CA SER A 232 -12.42 0.54 20.55
C SER A 232 -11.76 -0.11 19.33
N LYS A 233 -12.55 -0.65 18.39
CA LYS A 233 -12.02 -1.30 17.17
C LYS A 233 -11.27 -0.30 16.28
N ARG A 234 -11.80 0.91 16.12
CA ARG A 234 -11.17 1.98 15.34
C ARG A 234 -9.77 2.28 15.84
N ARG A 235 -9.61 2.51 17.14
CA ARG A 235 -8.33 2.82 17.78
C ARG A 235 -7.30 1.71 17.58
N SER A 236 -7.70 0.45 17.76
CA SER A 236 -6.80 -0.68 17.52
C SER A 236 -6.41 -0.84 16.05
N ILE A 237 -7.32 -0.57 15.11
CA ILE A 237 -7.00 -0.56 13.67
C ILE A 237 -6.03 0.57 13.32
N TRP A 238 -6.15 1.75 13.92
CA TRP A 238 -5.17 2.82 13.73
C TRP A 238 -3.77 2.42 14.23
N ALA A 239 -3.67 1.78 15.40
CA ALA A 239 -2.38 1.28 15.89
C ALA A 239 -1.73 0.26 14.93
N ILE A 240 -2.51 -0.69 14.42
CA ILE A 240 -2.04 -1.67 13.42
C ILE A 240 -1.62 -0.96 12.13
N TYR A 241 -2.47 -0.06 11.61
CA TYR A 241 -2.18 0.66 10.38
C TYR A 241 -0.89 1.49 10.49
N VAL A 242 -0.72 2.22 11.59
CA VAL A 242 0.49 3.01 11.85
C VAL A 242 1.73 2.11 11.93
N TRP A 243 1.63 0.95 12.58
CA TRP A 243 2.75 0.00 12.59
C TRP A 243 3.09 -0.50 11.18
N CYS A 244 2.09 -0.89 10.39
CA CYS A 244 2.27 -1.32 9.00
C CYS A 244 2.93 -0.21 8.18
N ARG A 245 2.43 1.02 8.30
CA ARG A 245 2.94 2.15 7.53
C ARG A 245 4.35 2.55 7.93
N ARG A 246 4.69 2.49 9.22
CA ARG A 246 6.08 2.69 9.67
C ARG A 246 7.02 1.63 9.11
N THR A 247 6.55 0.39 9.02
CA THR A 247 7.31 -0.73 8.46
C THR A 247 7.60 -0.52 6.96
N ASP A 248 6.59 -0.06 6.22
CA ASP A 248 6.66 0.32 4.79
C ASP A 248 7.65 1.48 4.54
N GLU A 249 7.55 2.54 5.33
CA GLU A 249 8.41 3.73 5.22
C GLU A 249 9.89 3.45 5.52
N ILE A 250 10.25 2.35 6.19
CA ILE A 250 11.66 1.96 6.36
C ILE A 250 12.34 1.73 5.00
N VAL A 251 11.63 1.18 4.02
CA VAL A 251 12.19 0.87 2.69
C VAL A 251 11.77 1.85 1.61
N ASP A 252 10.62 2.51 1.76
CA ASP A 252 10.09 3.45 0.76
C ASP A 252 10.51 4.91 0.96
N ALA A 253 10.80 5.35 2.18
CA ALA A 253 11.15 6.74 2.43
C ALA A 253 12.48 7.10 1.72
N PRO A 254 12.58 8.30 1.12
CA PRO A 254 13.84 8.79 0.57
C PRO A 254 14.93 8.82 1.65
N ARG A 255 16.08 8.19 1.37
CA ARG A 255 17.24 8.18 2.27
C ARG A 255 18.36 9.04 1.71
N SER A 256 19.16 9.62 2.60
CA SER A 256 20.36 10.33 2.17
C SER A 256 21.52 9.33 2.09
N ASN A 257 22.36 9.44 1.05
CA ASN A 257 23.54 8.57 0.90
C ASN A 257 24.74 9.12 1.70
N LEU A 258 24.49 9.77 2.83
CA LEU A 258 25.55 10.36 3.65
C LEU A 258 26.27 9.28 4.48
N PRO A 259 27.61 9.35 4.60
CA PRO A 259 28.35 8.43 5.47
C PRO A 259 27.83 8.46 6.91
N GLY A 260 27.47 7.29 7.44
CA GLY A 260 26.99 7.12 8.82
C GLY A 260 25.47 7.02 8.97
N GLU A 261 24.69 7.18 7.90
CA GLU A 261 23.24 6.86 7.92
C GLU A 261 23.02 5.34 7.97
N LYS A 262 22.01 4.90 8.73
CA LYS A 262 21.65 3.48 8.81
C LYS A 262 21.16 3.00 7.45
N THR A 263 21.51 1.77 7.09
CA THR A 263 20.95 1.10 5.91
C THR A 263 19.52 0.63 6.20
N MET A 264 18.74 0.38 5.15
CA MET A 264 17.40 -0.22 5.28
C MET A 264 17.44 -1.55 6.04
N LEU A 265 18.48 -2.37 5.80
CA LEU A 265 18.67 -3.64 6.49
C LEU A 265 18.95 -3.45 7.98
N GLN A 266 19.74 -2.44 8.36
CA GLN A 266 20.00 -2.12 9.77
C GLN A 266 18.73 -1.65 10.48
N ASP A 267 17.93 -0.79 9.85
CA ASP A 267 16.66 -0.35 10.42
C ASP A 267 15.66 -1.50 10.54
N LEU A 268 15.52 -2.36 9.52
CA LEU A 268 14.67 -3.56 9.62
C LEU A 268 15.17 -4.57 10.66
N SER A 269 16.47 -4.63 10.91
CA SER A 269 17.05 -5.48 11.97
C SER A 269 16.66 -4.98 13.36
N GLU A 270 16.75 -3.67 13.59
CA GLU A 270 16.25 -3.02 14.80
C GLU A 270 14.74 -3.21 14.93
N TRP A 271 13.99 -2.98 13.86
CA TRP A 271 12.54 -3.10 13.82
C TRP A 271 12.06 -4.52 14.12
N SER A 272 12.71 -5.54 13.55
CA SER A 272 12.45 -6.94 13.84
C SER A 272 12.72 -7.29 15.31
N HIS A 273 13.85 -6.84 15.87
CA HIS A 273 14.15 -7.09 17.28
C HIS A 273 13.19 -6.36 18.23
N ARG A 274 12.78 -5.14 17.86
CA ARG A 274 11.80 -4.35 18.60
C ARG A 274 10.42 -5.01 18.60
N LEU A 275 9.97 -5.54 17.47
CA LEU A 275 8.75 -6.34 17.38
C LEU A 275 8.80 -7.56 18.33
N GLU A 276 9.92 -8.30 18.31
CA GLU A 276 10.12 -9.46 19.19
C GLU A 276 10.04 -9.08 20.67
N ARG A 277 10.69 -7.98 21.09
CA ARG A 277 10.65 -7.50 22.49
C ARG A 277 9.26 -7.01 22.90
N LEU A 278 8.52 -6.36 22.02
CA LEU A 278 7.13 -5.99 22.29
C LEU A 278 6.25 -7.23 22.51
N TRP A 279 6.38 -8.24 21.64
CA TRP A 279 5.55 -9.45 21.74
C TRP A 279 5.93 -10.38 22.89
N SER A 280 7.21 -10.54 23.18
CA SER A 280 7.70 -11.45 24.24
C SER A 280 7.63 -10.81 25.62
N ASN A 281 8.02 -9.54 25.73
CA ASN A 281 8.27 -8.88 27.00
C ASN A 281 7.36 -7.67 27.26
N GLY A 282 6.50 -7.29 26.31
CA GLY A 282 5.62 -6.12 26.43
C GLY A 282 6.42 -4.81 26.50
N GLU A 283 7.57 -4.77 25.85
CA GLU A 283 8.45 -3.62 25.87
C GLU A 283 8.10 -2.60 24.79
N VAL A 284 8.16 -1.32 25.16
CA VAL A 284 7.81 -0.19 24.30
C VAL A 284 8.99 0.77 24.23
N VAL A 285 9.30 1.26 23.04
CA VAL A 285 10.42 2.21 22.81
C VAL A 285 9.89 3.62 22.56
N ASP A 286 8.75 3.76 21.88
CA ASP A 286 8.11 5.05 21.63
C ASP A 286 6.57 4.96 21.80
N PRO A 287 5.85 6.10 21.79
CA PRO A 287 4.42 6.14 22.06
C PRO A 287 3.59 5.28 21.11
N LEU A 288 4.03 5.06 19.87
CA LEU A 288 3.26 4.26 18.91
C LEU A 288 3.34 2.75 19.24
N ASP A 289 4.39 2.30 19.95
CA ASP A 289 4.44 0.95 20.53
C ASP A 289 3.42 0.78 21.65
N VAL A 290 3.16 1.83 22.43
CA VAL A 290 2.14 1.80 23.50
C VAL A 290 0.77 1.49 22.89
N ALA A 291 0.43 2.12 21.77
CA ALA A 291 -0.83 1.87 21.05
C ALA A 291 -0.95 0.42 20.58
N LEU A 292 0.15 -0.13 20.05
CA LEU A 292 0.21 -1.52 19.56
C LEU A 292 0.16 -2.53 20.70
N LEU A 293 0.94 -2.32 21.78
CA LEU A 293 0.93 -3.17 22.96
C LEU A 293 -0.45 -3.18 23.61
N HIS A 294 -1.08 -2.02 23.78
CA HIS A 294 -2.44 -1.94 24.31
C HIS A 294 -3.46 -2.64 23.39
N ALA A 295 -3.32 -2.55 22.06
CA ALA A 295 -4.14 -3.34 21.14
C ALA A 295 -3.89 -4.85 21.29
N ARG A 296 -2.63 -5.29 21.41
CA ARG A 296 -2.25 -6.70 21.61
C ARG A 296 -2.81 -7.29 22.91
N ILE A 297 -2.86 -6.50 23.99
CA ILE A 297 -3.44 -6.90 25.27
C ILE A 297 -4.96 -7.06 25.15
N ASN A 298 -5.63 -6.11 24.48
CA ASN A 298 -7.09 -6.14 24.32
C ASN A 298 -7.59 -7.19 23.31
N TYR A 299 -6.73 -7.64 22.40
CA TYR A 299 -7.05 -8.66 21.39
C TYR A 299 -6.00 -9.78 21.44
N PRO A 300 -6.11 -10.72 22.41
CA PRO A 300 -5.10 -11.74 22.64
C PRO A 300 -4.81 -12.66 21.46
N GLU A 301 -5.76 -12.77 20.52
CA GLU A 301 -5.68 -13.55 19.28
C GLU A 301 -4.79 -12.91 18.21
N LEU A 302 -4.30 -11.69 18.45
CA LEU A 302 -3.35 -11.01 17.56
C LEU A 302 -1.98 -11.70 17.62
N GLY A 303 -1.74 -12.60 16.66
CA GLY A 303 -0.47 -13.30 16.47
C GLY A 303 0.66 -12.39 15.98
N ILE A 304 1.90 -12.79 16.25
CA ILE A 304 3.11 -12.07 15.79
C ILE A 304 3.42 -12.37 14.32
N GLU A 305 3.02 -13.54 13.84
CA GLU A 305 3.44 -14.11 12.57
C GLU A 305 3.13 -13.20 11.36
N PRO A 306 1.95 -12.56 11.26
CA PRO A 306 1.70 -11.59 10.19
C PRO A 306 2.64 -10.38 10.22
N PHE A 307 3.07 -9.95 11.39
CA PHE A 307 4.00 -8.82 11.56
C PHE A 307 5.40 -9.21 11.09
N GLU A 308 5.87 -10.39 11.47
CA GLU A 308 7.14 -10.94 10.98
C GLU A 308 7.13 -11.12 9.45
N ASP A 309 6.03 -11.64 8.91
CA ASP A 309 5.90 -11.84 7.46
C ASP A 309 5.85 -10.51 6.70
N MET A 310 5.27 -9.45 7.27
CA MET A 310 5.33 -8.12 6.68
C MET A 310 6.77 -7.57 6.64
N ILE A 311 7.55 -7.76 7.70
CA ILE A 311 8.98 -7.41 7.70
C ILE A 311 9.73 -8.18 6.61
N LYS A 312 9.43 -9.47 6.43
CA LYS A 312 9.99 -10.27 5.31
C LYS A 312 9.54 -9.75 3.95
N GLY A 313 8.37 -9.13 3.85
CA GLY A 313 7.91 -8.42 2.65
C GLY A 313 8.80 -7.22 2.35
N MET A 314 9.10 -6.40 3.36
CA MET A 314 9.99 -5.24 3.20
C MET A 314 11.41 -5.63 2.79
N LEU A 315 11.91 -6.78 3.24
CA LEU A 315 13.19 -7.32 2.77
C LEU A 315 13.21 -7.55 1.25
N MET A 316 12.08 -7.96 0.66
CA MET A 316 11.96 -8.15 -0.79
C MET A 316 12.08 -6.83 -1.54
N ASP A 317 11.80 -5.70 -0.88
CA ASP A 317 11.90 -4.36 -1.44
C ASP A 317 13.26 -3.69 -1.20
N ILE A 318 14.24 -4.34 -0.55
CA ILE A 318 15.59 -3.75 -0.44
C ILE A 318 16.34 -3.88 -1.78
N PRO A 319 16.80 -2.77 -2.40
CA PRO A 319 17.62 -2.83 -3.62
C PRO A 319 18.88 -3.68 -3.42
N ASP A 320 19.28 -4.42 -4.46
CA ASP A 320 20.45 -5.30 -4.49
C ASP A 320 20.46 -6.47 -3.47
N LEU A 321 19.39 -6.62 -2.67
CA LEU A 321 19.22 -7.69 -1.69
C LEU A 321 17.94 -8.51 -1.91
N GLY A 322 16.85 -7.81 -2.20
CA GLY A 322 15.51 -8.35 -2.39
C GLY A 322 15.23 -8.82 -3.81
N GLN A 323 13.97 -8.70 -4.24
CA GLN A 323 13.46 -9.17 -5.52
C GLN A 323 12.72 -8.04 -6.25
N ASP A 324 13.22 -7.67 -7.43
CA ASP A 324 12.67 -6.60 -8.27
C ASP A 324 12.00 -7.13 -9.55
N ARG A 325 12.11 -8.44 -9.84
CA ARG A 325 11.47 -9.16 -10.94
C ARG A 325 10.86 -10.45 -10.45
N TYR A 326 9.69 -10.80 -10.98
CA TYR A 326 8.93 -11.99 -10.58
C TYR A 326 8.77 -12.92 -11.77
N SER A 327 9.30 -14.14 -11.67
CA SER A 327 9.25 -15.11 -12.78
C SER A 327 7.83 -15.62 -12.98
N THR A 328 7.11 -15.84 -11.88
CA THR A 328 5.78 -16.45 -11.85
C THR A 328 4.82 -15.63 -10.99
N PHE A 329 3.52 -15.82 -11.20
CA PHE A 329 2.50 -15.24 -10.34
C PHE A 329 2.61 -15.76 -8.90
N GLN A 330 3.11 -16.97 -8.68
CA GLN A 330 3.31 -17.55 -7.36
C GLN A 330 4.31 -16.73 -6.53
N GLU A 331 5.41 -16.30 -7.16
CA GLU A 331 6.39 -15.41 -6.52
C GLU A 331 5.75 -14.03 -6.21
N LEU A 332 5.03 -13.45 -7.16
CA LEU A 332 4.33 -12.17 -6.95
C LEU A 332 3.25 -12.30 -5.86
N HIS A 333 2.57 -13.43 -5.79
CA HIS A 333 1.54 -13.69 -4.81
C HIS A 333 2.13 -13.78 -3.40
N LEU A 334 3.31 -14.38 -3.23
CA LEU A 334 4.03 -14.37 -1.96
C LEU A 334 4.37 -12.94 -1.52
N TYR A 335 4.83 -12.10 -2.45
CA TYR A 335 5.03 -10.68 -2.19
C TYR A 335 3.73 -10.01 -1.73
N CYS A 336 2.64 -10.17 -2.48
CA CYS A 336 1.32 -9.61 -2.15
C CYS A 336 0.79 -10.10 -0.80
N TYR A 337 1.01 -11.37 -0.46
CA TYR A 337 0.70 -11.93 0.85
C TYR A 337 1.46 -11.17 1.94
N ARG A 338 2.79 -11.06 1.82
CA ARG A 338 3.64 -10.44 2.85
C ARG A 338 3.33 -8.96 3.07
N VAL A 339 3.17 -8.18 2.01
CA VAL A 339 3.04 -6.71 2.13
C VAL A 339 1.60 -6.22 2.32
N ALA A 340 0.58 -7.05 2.03
CA ALA A 340 -0.82 -6.64 2.15
C ALA A 340 -1.76 -7.71 2.71
N GLY A 341 -1.56 -8.99 2.38
CA GLY A 341 -2.33 -10.09 2.95
C GLY A 341 -2.22 -10.17 4.47
N THR A 342 -1.00 -10.02 4.99
CA THR A 342 -0.68 -9.95 6.43
C THR A 342 -1.50 -8.88 7.16
N VAL A 343 -1.70 -7.70 6.56
CA VAL A 343 -2.53 -6.62 7.13
C VAL A 343 -3.97 -7.08 7.36
N GLY A 344 -4.50 -7.90 6.44
CA GLY A 344 -5.80 -8.56 6.61
C GLY A 344 -5.82 -9.48 7.83
N LEU A 345 -4.77 -10.28 8.03
CA LEU A 345 -4.65 -11.17 9.19
C LEU A 345 -4.49 -10.39 10.50
N MET A 346 -3.72 -9.30 10.53
CA MET A 346 -3.59 -8.43 11.70
C MET A 346 -4.93 -7.79 12.08
N SER A 347 -5.72 -7.37 11.09
CA SER A 347 -6.98 -6.68 11.30
C SER A 347 -8.13 -7.62 11.72
N THR A 348 -8.02 -8.90 11.36
CA THR A 348 -9.09 -9.88 11.56
C THR A 348 -9.48 -10.03 13.04
N PRO A 349 -8.55 -10.27 13.99
CA PRO A 349 -8.84 -10.26 15.44
C PRO A 349 -9.63 -9.06 15.93
N ILE A 350 -9.33 -7.88 15.38
CA ILE A 350 -9.97 -6.61 15.79
C ILE A 350 -11.40 -6.52 15.24
N PHE A 351 -11.59 -6.91 13.98
CA PHE A 351 -12.92 -6.91 13.36
C PHE A 351 -13.85 -7.93 14.00
N GLY A 352 -13.32 -9.08 14.41
CA GLY A 352 -14.12 -10.20 14.87
C GLY A 352 -14.83 -10.92 13.74
N THR A 353 -15.44 -12.05 14.07
CA THR A 353 -16.24 -12.85 13.14
C THR A 353 -17.73 -12.74 13.48
N ALA A 354 -18.59 -13.11 12.52
CA ALA A 354 -20.00 -13.32 12.81
C ALA A 354 -20.17 -14.58 13.69
N GLU A 355 -21.24 -14.65 14.48
CA GLU A 355 -21.47 -15.67 15.52
C GLU A 355 -21.31 -17.13 15.02
N GLU A 356 -21.66 -17.40 13.76
CA GLU A 356 -21.59 -18.74 13.16
C GLU A 356 -20.23 -19.07 12.49
N TRP A 357 -19.26 -18.16 12.53
CA TRP A 357 -18.02 -18.27 11.76
C TRP A 357 -16.80 -18.14 12.67
N GLY A 358 -15.81 -19.00 12.46
CA GLY A 358 -14.54 -18.97 13.16
C GLY A 358 -13.47 -18.14 12.45
N TRP A 359 -12.33 -18.02 13.11
CA TRP A 359 -11.15 -17.33 12.59
C TRP A 359 -10.59 -18.00 11.33
N GLU A 360 -10.57 -19.34 11.30
CA GLU A 360 -10.05 -20.10 10.17
C GLU A 360 -10.81 -19.80 8.88
N GLU A 361 -12.14 -19.71 8.95
CA GLU A 361 -13.00 -19.37 7.82
C GLU A 361 -12.83 -17.91 7.37
N ALA A 362 -12.43 -17.01 8.28
CA ALA A 362 -12.20 -15.61 7.98
C ALA A 362 -10.84 -15.34 7.30
N LYS A 363 -9.87 -16.27 7.43
CA LYS A 363 -8.50 -16.10 6.91
C LYS A 363 -8.46 -15.91 5.39
N GLU A 364 -9.06 -16.83 4.62
CA GLU A 364 -8.97 -16.76 3.14
C GLU A 364 -9.61 -15.49 2.55
N PRO A 365 -10.79 -15.04 3.02
CA PRO A 365 -11.35 -13.78 2.58
C PRO A 365 -10.49 -12.57 2.96
N ALA A 366 -9.93 -12.54 4.17
CA ALA A 366 -9.07 -11.45 4.63
C ALA A 366 -7.78 -11.36 3.81
N LEU A 367 -7.11 -12.49 3.60
CA LEU A 367 -5.92 -12.62 2.76
C LEU A 367 -6.21 -12.20 1.32
N SER A 368 -7.34 -12.67 0.78
CA SER A 368 -7.75 -12.32 -0.59
C SER A 368 -8.00 -10.83 -0.76
N LEU A 369 -8.52 -10.15 0.25
CA LEU A 369 -8.71 -8.71 0.19
C LEU A 369 -7.36 -7.96 0.13
N GLY A 370 -6.41 -8.35 0.97
CA GLY A 370 -5.06 -7.79 0.96
C GLY A 370 -4.36 -8.01 -0.39
N VAL A 371 -4.40 -9.24 -0.92
CA VAL A 371 -3.84 -9.55 -2.25
C VAL A 371 -4.54 -8.75 -3.35
N ALA A 372 -5.87 -8.61 -3.30
CA ALA A 372 -6.60 -7.80 -4.28
C ALA A 372 -6.16 -6.32 -4.27
N PHE A 373 -5.97 -5.75 -3.08
CA PHE A 373 -5.47 -4.38 -2.95
C PHE A 373 -4.04 -4.25 -3.47
N GLN A 374 -3.15 -5.19 -3.16
CA GLN A 374 -1.77 -5.09 -3.65
C GLN A 374 -1.66 -5.26 -5.17
N LEU A 375 -2.43 -6.18 -5.76
CA LEU A 375 -2.52 -6.27 -7.21
C LEU A 375 -3.10 -4.99 -7.81
N THR A 376 -4.05 -4.34 -7.14
CA THR A 376 -4.58 -3.05 -7.58
C THR A 376 -3.51 -1.95 -7.54
N ASN A 377 -2.67 -1.91 -6.50
CA ASN A 377 -1.54 -0.97 -6.41
C ASN A 377 -0.53 -1.22 -7.54
N ILE A 378 -0.08 -2.46 -7.72
CA ILE A 378 0.86 -2.84 -8.80
C ILE A 378 0.33 -2.42 -10.18
N LEU A 379 -0.95 -2.67 -10.47
CA LEU A 379 -1.53 -2.35 -11.77
C LEU A 379 -1.76 -0.85 -11.99
N ARG A 380 -1.83 -0.07 -10.91
CA ARG A 380 -1.89 1.39 -10.96
C ARG A 380 -0.51 1.98 -11.22
N ASP A 381 0.52 1.43 -10.57
CA ASP A 381 1.83 2.09 -10.43
C ASP A 381 2.91 1.52 -11.36
N VAL A 382 2.55 0.68 -12.34
CA VAL A 382 3.50 0.05 -13.30
C VAL A 382 4.55 1.03 -13.83
N GLY A 383 4.14 2.25 -14.20
CA GLY A 383 5.05 3.27 -14.71
C GLY A 383 5.98 3.88 -13.67
N GLU A 384 5.48 4.11 -12.44
CA GLU A 384 6.28 4.64 -11.33
C GLU A 384 7.27 3.59 -10.82
N ASP A 385 6.84 2.34 -10.74
CA ASP A 385 7.69 1.20 -10.42
C ASP A 385 8.81 1.03 -11.47
N ALA A 386 8.47 1.15 -12.75
CA ALA A 386 9.45 1.10 -13.83
C ALA A 386 10.48 2.24 -13.73
N ASP A 387 10.07 3.45 -13.36
CA ASP A 387 10.98 4.58 -13.12
C ASP A 387 11.94 4.32 -11.94
N ARG A 388 11.55 3.44 -11.00
CA ARG A 388 12.39 2.93 -9.89
C ARG A 388 13.18 1.66 -10.28
N GLY A 389 13.11 1.21 -11.54
CA GLY A 389 13.80 0.02 -12.03
C GLY A 389 13.13 -1.31 -11.64
N ARG A 390 11.84 -1.29 -11.26
CA ARG A 390 11.08 -2.46 -10.78
C ARG A 390 10.03 -2.91 -11.79
N VAL A 391 9.79 -4.22 -11.85
CA VAL A 391 8.69 -4.80 -12.63
C VAL A 391 8.02 -5.92 -11.83
N TYR A 392 6.87 -5.61 -11.25
CA TYR A 392 6.06 -6.56 -10.48
C TYR A 392 5.23 -7.51 -11.36
N LEU A 393 4.95 -7.12 -12.61
CA LEU A 393 4.20 -7.96 -13.54
C LEU A 393 4.94 -9.30 -13.76
N PRO A 394 4.28 -10.46 -13.60
CA PRO A 394 4.98 -11.74 -13.72
C PRO A 394 5.53 -11.96 -15.12
N LYS A 395 6.79 -12.38 -15.22
CA LYS A 395 7.47 -12.67 -16.49
C LYS A 395 6.71 -13.70 -17.32
N GLU A 396 6.19 -14.76 -16.70
CA GLU A 396 5.40 -15.76 -17.41
C GLU A 396 4.15 -15.17 -18.11
N ASP A 397 3.55 -14.13 -17.51
CA ASP A 397 2.40 -13.45 -18.09
C ASP A 397 2.85 -12.48 -19.17
N MET A 398 3.94 -11.74 -18.94
CA MET A 398 4.55 -10.90 -19.97
C MET A 398 4.90 -11.72 -21.23
N ASP A 399 5.55 -12.87 -21.06
CA ASP A 399 5.89 -13.80 -22.14
C ASP A 399 4.63 -14.36 -22.83
N ARG A 400 3.58 -14.68 -22.06
CA ARG A 400 2.29 -15.16 -22.58
C ARG A 400 1.61 -14.17 -23.52
N PHE A 401 1.71 -12.88 -23.23
CA PHE A 401 1.11 -11.82 -24.04
C PHE A 401 2.09 -11.19 -25.04
N GLY A 402 3.37 -11.60 -25.04
CA GLY A 402 4.38 -11.04 -25.92
C GLY A 402 4.73 -9.59 -25.57
N VAL A 403 4.79 -9.28 -24.27
CA VAL A 403 5.22 -7.99 -23.73
C VAL A 403 6.64 -8.15 -23.19
N THR A 404 7.57 -7.28 -23.57
CA THR A 404 8.95 -7.32 -23.05
C THR A 404 9.16 -6.32 -21.91
N GLU A 405 10.24 -6.49 -21.16
CA GLU A 405 10.62 -5.57 -20.08
C GLU A 405 10.99 -4.18 -20.63
N GLU A 406 11.65 -4.14 -21.79
CA GLU A 406 11.97 -2.90 -22.49
C GLU A 406 10.70 -2.12 -22.82
N GLN A 407 9.62 -2.80 -23.24
CA GLN A 407 8.33 -2.15 -23.48
C GLN A 407 7.74 -1.52 -22.20
N ILE A 408 7.94 -2.14 -21.03
CA ILE A 408 7.51 -1.59 -19.75
C ILE A 408 8.29 -0.31 -19.43
N PHE A 409 9.62 -0.34 -19.55
CA PHE A 409 10.47 0.83 -19.29
C PHE A 409 10.27 1.97 -20.28
N GLU A 410 10.07 1.65 -21.56
CA GLU A 410 9.78 2.62 -22.61
C GLU A 410 8.31 3.10 -22.59
N LYS A 411 7.49 2.55 -21.69
CA LYS A 411 6.06 2.87 -21.53
C LYS A 411 5.27 2.68 -22.84
N VAL A 412 5.57 1.59 -23.55
CA VAL A 412 4.92 1.21 -24.82
C VAL A 412 3.60 0.49 -24.51
N LEU A 413 2.48 1.15 -24.80
CA LEU A 413 1.12 0.68 -24.48
C LEU A 413 0.41 0.12 -25.72
N ASP A 414 1.00 -0.90 -26.35
CA ASP A 414 0.40 -1.55 -27.52
C ASP A 414 -0.76 -2.50 -27.16
N GLN A 415 -1.29 -3.20 -28.16
CA GLN A 415 -2.41 -4.12 -27.95
C GLN A 415 -2.04 -5.31 -27.03
N ASN A 416 -0.80 -5.79 -27.11
CA ASN A 416 -0.31 -6.88 -26.26
C ASN A 416 -0.28 -6.45 -24.79
N TYR A 417 0.24 -5.25 -24.51
CA TYR A 417 0.23 -4.66 -23.18
C TYR A 417 -1.21 -4.50 -22.66
N VAL A 418 -2.11 -3.95 -23.48
CA VAL A 418 -3.52 -3.75 -23.09
C VAL A 418 -4.20 -5.07 -22.73
N ASP A 419 -3.96 -6.14 -23.49
CA ASP A 419 -4.57 -7.44 -23.24
C ASP A 419 -3.96 -8.15 -22.02
N MET A 420 -2.65 -8.00 -21.78
CA MET A 420 -2.01 -8.41 -20.54
C MET A 420 -2.61 -7.69 -19.32
N MET A 421 -2.79 -6.37 -19.40
CA MET A 421 -3.37 -5.59 -18.31
C MET A 421 -4.82 -6.00 -18.01
N LYS A 422 -5.64 -6.27 -19.03
CA LYS A 422 -6.99 -6.83 -18.83
C LYS A 422 -6.93 -8.17 -18.08
N PHE A 423 -5.98 -9.03 -18.43
CA PHE A 423 -5.81 -10.32 -17.76
C PHE A 423 -5.42 -10.14 -16.28
N GLN A 424 -4.50 -9.23 -15.97
CA GLN A 424 -4.13 -8.93 -14.57
C GLN A 424 -5.28 -8.27 -13.79
N ILE A 425 -6.04 -7.36 -14.41
CA ILE A 425 -7.23 -6.76 -13.81
C ILE A 425 -8.26 -7.84 -13.45
N GLU A 426 -8.48 -8.80 -14.33
CA GLU A 426 -9.40 -9.90 -14.08
C GLU A 426 -8.91 -10.80 -12.92
N ARG A 427 -7.60 -11.04 -12.85
CA ARG A 427 -6.98 -11.71 -11.70
C ARG A 427 -7.27 -10.98 -10.38
N ALA A 428 -7.05 -9.66 -10.33
CA ALA A 428 -7.34 -8.85 -9.14
C ALA A 428 -8.84 -8.89 -8.77
N ARG A 429 -9.73 -8.80 -9.77
CA ARG A 429 -11.19 -8.98 -9.57
C ARG A 429 -11.55 -10.34 -8.99
N GLY A 430 -10.88 -11.41 -9.43
CA GLY A 430 -11.03 -12.74 -8.85
C GLY A 430 -10.77 -12.77 -7.34
N TYR A 431 -9.73 -12.07 -6.88
CA TYR A 431 -9.45 -11.93 -5.44
C TYR A 431 -10.49 -11.07 -4.70
N TYR A 432 -11.00 -9.99 -5.31
CA TYR A 432 -12.13 -9.26 -4.72
C TYR A 432 -13.39 -10.13 -4.57
N VAL A 433 -13.67 -11.04 -5.52
CA VAL A 433 -14.79 -11.97 -5.43
C VAL A 433 -14.60 -12.96 -4.27
N LYS A 434 -13.38 -13.46 -4.07
CA LYS A 434 -13.04 -14.32 -2.91
C LYS A 434 -13.20 -13.56 -1.59
N ALA A 435 -12.62 -12.36 -1.50
CA ALA A 435 -12.73 -11.48 -0.34
C ALA A 435 -14.19 -11.19 0.05
N ARG A 436 -15.07 -10.99 -0.93
CA ARG A 436 -16.49 -10.71 -0.69
C ARG A 436 -17.21 -11.85 0.05
N ARG A 437 -16.68 -13.08 0.03
CA ARG A 437 -17.27 -14.22 0.77
C ARG A 437 -17.19 -14.03 2.29
N GLY A 438 -16.23 -13.25 2.77
CA GLY A 438 -16.10 -12.88 4.18
C GLY A 438 -17.08 -11.78 4.63
N VAL A 439 -17.85 -11.22 3.70
CA VAL A 439 -18.85 -10.19 3.99
C VAL A 439 -20.22 -10.84 4.15
N ARG A 440 -20.72 -10.93 5.38
CA ARG A 440 -22.04 -11.50 5.69
C ARG A 440 -22.98 -10.50 6.38
#